data_AF-A0A7C2A957-F1
#
_entry.id   AF-A0A7C2A957-F1
#
_cell.length_a   1.000
_cell.length_b   1.000
_cell.length_c   1.000
_cell.angle_alpha   90.00
_cell.angle_beta   90.00
_cell.angle_gamma   90.00
#
_symmetry.space_group_name_H-M   'P 1'
#
loop_
_entity.id
_entity.type
_entity.pdbx_description
1 polymer ?
#
loop_
_entity_poly.entity_id
_entity_poly.type
_entity_poly.pdbx_seq_one_letter_code
_entity_poly.pdbx_strand_id
1 'polypeptide(L)' 'MLTFQLGDNVLWSHAWGRHEPRKAAILSIESASTGEEVTEGETTEEYLVTLDNGHWAYGWQITEVLNEASAY' A
#
# COMPACT_ATOMS: atom_id res chain seq x y z
N MET A 1 -5.39 6.74 -10.82
CA MET A 1 -5.03 6.80 -9.39
C MET A 1 -5.74 5.63 -8.74
N LEU A 2 -5.02 4.79 -8.00
CA LEU A 2 -5.61 3.65 -7.30
C LEU A 2 -5.82 4.05 -5.85
N THR A 3 -6.95 3.65 -5.28
CA THR A 3 -7.24 3.75 -3.84
C THR A 3 -7.01 2.38 -3.20
N PHE A 4 -6.51 2.38 -1.97
CA PHE A 4 -6.32 1.17 -1.16
C PHE A 4 -6.87 1.41 0.25
N GLN A 5 -7.23 0.31 0.91
CA GLN A 5 -7.80 0.32 2.24
C GLN A 5 -7.03 -0.59 3.17
N LEU A 6 -7.21 -0.36 4.48
CA LEU A 6 -6.62 -1.19 5.51
C LEU A 6 -7.11 -2.64 5.37
N GLY A 7 -6.18 -3.59 5.33
CA GLY A 7 -6.46 -5.00 5.08
C GLY A 7 -6.37 -5.44 3.62
N ASP A 8 -6.27 -4.50 2.66
CA ASP A 8 -6.12 -4.88 1.25
C ASP A 8 -4.80 -5.59 1.00
N ASN A 9 -4.83 -6.58 0.10
CA ASN A 9 -3.63 -7.14 -0.46
C ASN A 9 -3.15 -6.24 -1.60
N VAL A 10 -1.87 -5.91 -1.63
CA VAL A 10 -1.27 -5.05 -2.65
C VAL A 10 -0.02 -5.69 -3.24
N LEU A 11 0.27 -5.33 -4.49
CA LEU A 11 1.60 -5.49 -5.05
C LEU A 11 2.40 -4.22 -4.76
N TRP A 12 3.45 -4.37 -3.98
CA TRP A 12 4.39 -3.30 -3.70
C TRP A 12 5.75 -3.64 -4.30
N SER A 13 6.46 -2.61 -4.77
CA SER A 13 7.84 -2.73 -5.21
C SER A 13 8.75 -2.04 -4.20
N HIS A 14 9.77 -2.76 -3.72
CA HIS A 14 10.73 -2.20 -2.79
C HIS A 14 11.35 -0.93 -3.39
N ALA A 15 11.74 0.01 -2.53
CA ALA A 15 12.47 1.19 -2.97
C ALA A 15 13.66 0.71 -3.82
N TRP A 16 13.95 1.44 -4.90
CA TRP A 16 15.06 1.19 -5.84
C TRP A 16 14.81 0.21 -7.00
N GLY A 17 13.60 -0.32 -7.20
CA GLY A 17 13.24 -0.99 -8.47
C GLY A 17 14.08 -2.22 -8.83
N ARG A 18 14.79 -2.81 -7.85
CA ARG A 18 15.70 -3.94 -8.04
C ARG A 18 15.10 -5.29 -7.68
N HIS A 19 13.89 -5.31 -7.13
CA HIS A 19 13.23 -6.52 -6.68
C HIS A 19 11.85 -6.66 -7.32
N GLU A 20 11.50 -7.90 -7.66
CA GLU A 20 10.19 -8.26 -8.19
C GLU A 20 9.08 -7.78 -7.22
N PRO A 21 7.95 -7.26 -7.75
CA PRO A 21 6.82 -6.86 -6.93
C PRO A 21 6.39 -8.01 -6.03
N ARG A 22 6.22 -7.73 -4.74
CA ARG A 22 5.78 -8.73 -3.77
C ARG A 22 4.35 -8.45 -3.35
N LYS A 23 3.58 -9.51 -3.16
CA LYS A 23 2.27 -9.43 -2.51
C LYS A 23 2.47 -9.19 -1.01
N ALA A 24 1.73 -8.26 -0.45
CA ALA A 24 1.69 -7.99 0.98
C ALA A 24 0.32 -7.42 1.37
N ALA A 25 -0.10 -7.63 2.61
CA ALA A 25 -1.33 -7.03 3.15
C ALA A 25 -1.02 -5.72 3.88
N ILE A 26 -1.91 -4.73 3.73
CA ILE A 26 -1.82 -3.46 4.44
C ILE A 26 -2.27 -3.67 5.89
N LEU A 27 -1.37 -3.41 6.84
CA LEU A 27 -1.63 -3.47 8.28
C LEU A 27 -2.04 -2.12 8.87
N SER A 28 -1.42 -1.04 8.40
CA SER A 28 -1.73 0.33 8.80
C SER A 28 -1.48 1.30 7.65
N ILE A 29 -2.18 2.44 7.67
CA ILE A 29 -2.00 3.54 6.73
C ILE A 29 -1.86 4.81 7.56
N GLU A 30 -0.85 5.61 7.26
CA GLU A 30 -0.55 6.87 7.92
C GLU A 30 -0.42 7.99 6.88
N SER A 31 -0.92 9.18 7.18
CA SER A 31 -0.63 10.35 6.36
C SER A 31 0.83 10.77 6.56
N ALA A 32 1.59 10.90 5.47
CA ALA A 32 2.97 11.39 5.52
C ALA A 32 3.05 12.86 5.97
N SER A 33 1.97 13.63 5.78
CA SER A 33 1.91 15.06 6.11
C SER A 33 1.52 15.31 7.57
N THR A 34 0.56 14.56 8.10
CA THR A 34 0.04 14.77 9.48
C THR A 34 0.52 13.72 10.48
N GLY A 35 0.97 12.55 10.02
CA GLY A 35 1.29 11.41 10.87
C GLY A 35 0.06 10.74 11.48
N GLU A 36 -1.15 11.08 11.03
CA GLU A 36 -2.38 10.46 11.53
C GLU A 36 -2.66 9.14 10.83
N GLU A 37 -3.09 8.14 11.60
CA GLU A 37 -3.57 6.87 11.07
C GLU A 37 -4.90 7.07 10.36
N VAL A 38 -5.01 6.52 9.15
CA VAL A 38 -6.20 6.56 8.31
C VAL A 38 -6.58 5.14 7.88
N THR A 39 -7.82 4.95 7.45
CA THR A 39 -8.33 3.63 7.00
C THR A 39 -8.28 3.45 5.49
N GLU A 40 -8.09 4.53 4.74
CA GLU A 40 -8.02 4.57 3.29
C GLU A 40 -6.94 5.53 2.84
N GLY A 41 -6.33 5.24 1.69
CA GLY A 41 -5.30 6.07 1.09
C GLY A 41 -5.25 5.92 -0.43
N GLU A 42 -4.43 6.75 -1.05
CA GLU A 42 -4.21 6.76 -2.50
C GLU A 42 -2.77 6.41 -2.83
N THR A 43 -2.52 5.93 -4.05
CA THR A 43 -1.18 5.63 -4.54
C THR A 43 -0.37 6.91 -4.83
N THR A 44 -0.16 7.74 -3.81
CA THR A 44 0.59 9.00 -3.79
C THR A 44 1.73 8.95 -2.78
N GLU A 45 2.54 10.00 -2.74
CA GLU A 45 3.56 10.22 -1.71
C GLU A 45 3.00 10.68 -0.36
N GLU A 46 1.69 10.97 -0.30
CA GLU A 46 1.04 11.52 0.89
C GLU A 46 0.65 10.46 1.93
N TYR A 47 0.79 9.17 1.58
CA TYR A 47 0.45 8.05 2.44
C TYR A 47 1.62 7.10 2.59
N LEU A 48 1.82 6.63 3.81
CA LEU A 48 2.77 5.60 4.19
C LEU A 48 1.98 4.40 4.68
N VAL A 49 2.26 3.22 4.12
CA VAL A 49 1.60 1.97 4.49
C VAL A 49 2.58 1.04 5.17
N THR A 50 2.15 0.42 6.25
CA THR A 50 2.86 -0.70 6.86
C THR A 50 2.31 -2.00 6.32
N LEU A 51 3.21 -2.91 5.93
CA LEU A 51 2.88 -4.18 5.31
C LEU A 51 3.15 -5.35 6.26
N ASP A 52 2.39 -6.42 6.10
CA ASP A 52 2.49 -7.65 6.90
C ASP A 52 3.84 -8.40 6.76
N ASN A 53 4.60 -8.08 5.72
CA ASN A 53 5.93 -8.62 5.48
C ASN A 53 7.04 -7.89 6.28
N GLY A 54 6.69 -6.99 7.20
CA GLY A 54 7.62 -6.26 8.06
C GLY A 54 8.29 -5.07 7.36
N HIS A 55 7.79 -4.65 6.21
CA HIS A 55 8.24 -3.45 5.51
C HIS A 55 7.17 -2.36 5.49
N TRP A 56 7.61 -1.15 5.19
CA TRP A 56 6.74 -0.02 4.88
C TRP A 56 6.95 0.40 3.43
N ALA A 57 5.92 1.01 2.84
CA ALA A 57 5.95 1.52 1.48
C ALA A 57 5.18 2.84 1.41
N TYR A 58 5.62 3.75 0.55
CA TYR A 58 4.76 4.89 0.18
C TYR A 58 3.65 4.43 -0.75
N GLY A 59 2.53 5.16 -0.78
CA GLY A 59 1.43 4.89 -1.69
C GLY A 59 1.87 4.79 -3.15
N TRP A 60 2.80 5.64 -3.61
CA TRP A 60 3.33 5.59 -4.99
C TRP A 60 4.13 4.32 -5.32
N GLN A 61 4.57 3.54 -4.32
CA GLN A 61 5.26 2.27 -4.50
C GLN A 61 4.30 1.08 -4.64
N ILE A 62 3.00 1.31 -4.42
CA ILE A 62 1.94 0.34 -4.64
C ILE A 62 1.55 0.40 -6.11
N THR A 63 1.78 -0.71 -6.81
CA THR A 63 1.53 -0.80 -8.25
C THR A 63 0.15 -1.35 -8.58
N GLU A 64 -0.42 -2.17 -7.69
CA GLU A 64 -1.71 -2.80 -7.89
C GLU A 64 -2.36 -3.15 -6.55
N VAL A 65 -3.68 -2.98 -6.47
CA VAL A 65 -4.50 -3.43 -5.33
C VAL A 65 -5.19 -4.73 -5.75
N LEU A 66 -4.82 -5.82 -5.08
CA LEU A 66 -5.35 -7.16 -5.29
C LEU A 66 -6.64 -7.29 -4.48
N ASN A 67 -7.68 -6.59 -4.91
CA ASN A 67 -9.02 -6.74 -4.33
C ASN A 67 -9.52 -8.17 -4.57
N GLU A 68 -9.99 -8.87 -3.53
CA GLU A 68 -10.74 -10.13 -3.67
C GLU A 68 -12.13 -9.93 -4.31
N ALA A 69 -12.47 -8.70 -4.70
CA ALA A 69 -13.75 -8.35 -5.31
C ALA A 69 -13.64 -8.17 -6.83
N SER A 70 -13.45 -9.26 -7.57
CA SER A 70 -13.97 -9.41 -8.94
C SER A 70 -14.04 -10.89 -9.31
N ALA A 71 -14.78 -11.65 -8.51
CA ALA A 71 -15.40 -12.90 -8.92
C ALA A 71 -16.92 -12.68 -9.00
N TYR A 72 -17.38 -11.98 -10.04
CA TYR A 72 -18.79 -11.95 -10.46
C TYR A 72 -18.89 -11.88 -11.97
#